data_AF-A0A354V149-F1
#
_entry.id   AF-A0A354V149-F1
#
_cell.length_a   1.000
_cell.length_b   1.000
_cell.length_c   1.000
_cell.angle_alpha   90.00
_cell.angle_beta   90.00
_cell.angle_gamma   90.00
#
_symmetry.space_group_name_H-M   'P 1'
#
loop_
_entity.id
_entity.type
_entity.pdbx_description
1 polymer ?
#
loop_
_entity_poly.entity_id
_entity_poly.type
_entity_poly.pdbx_seq_one_letter_code
_entity_poly.pdbx_strand_id
1 'polypeptide(L)'
;LGLDNIGVFDRSSPLPTGGNLEQADGTAWMALFSQNMLELAFELSLHDPSYEDMIVKFAEHFLYIAAAMNRPDQDGMWDEEDGFYYDLLRLPDGSATRLKVRSMVGLLPLCATTIFEASARERVPRAMTQFWERLRRMPELLESVHATGPGHFGVGDRGILALVNTERLRRILTKMLDE
;
A
#
# COMPACT_ATOMS: atom_id res chain seq x y z
N LEU A 1 13.39 -8.40 3.18
CA LEU A 1 13.02 -7.50 4.32
C LEU A 1 11.83 -8.14 5.01
N GLY A 2 12.10 -8.93 6.06
CA GLY A 2 11.09 -9.61 6.88
C GLY A 2 10.47 -10.82 6.21
N LEU A 3 10.40 -11.96 6.91
CA LEU A 3 9.77 -13.22 6.48
C LEU A 3 10.47 -13.97 5.32
N ASP A 4 11.79 -13.80 5.18
CA ASP A 4 12.60 -14.51 4.17
C ASP A 4 12.54 -16.05 4.28
N ASN A 5 12.03 -16.58 5.40
CA ASN A 5 11.93 -18.02 5.70
C ASN A 5 10.55 -18.65 5.37
N ILE A 6 9.56 -17.87 4.93
CA ILE A 6 8.17 -18.35 4.70
C ILE A 6 7.80 -18.32 3.20
N GLY A 7 8.71 -17.82 2.35
CA GLY A 7 8.54 -17.86 0.89
C GLY A 7 8.72 -19.26 0.30
N VAL A 8 8.05 -19.52 -0.82
CA VAL A 8 8.16 -20.81 -1.55
C VAL A 8 9.54 -20.97 -2.20
N PHE A 9 10.17 -19.86 -2.57
CA PHE A 9 11.48 -19.82 -3.22
C PHE A 9 12.49 -19.04 -2.37
N ASP A 10 13.76 -19.46 -2.45
CA ASP A 10 14.87 -18.69 -1.91
C ASP A 10 15.04 -17.40 -2.72
N ARG A 11 14.91 -16.28 -2.02
CA ARG A 11 14.96 -14.91 -2.55
C ARG A 11 16.33 -14.53 -3.11
N SER A 12 17.39 -15.21 -2.66
CA SER A 12 18.78 -14.91 -3.05
C SER A 12 19.26 -15.71 -4.25
N SER A 13 18.45 -16.66 -4.73
CA SER A 13 18.80 -17.58 -5.79
C SER A 13 17.99 -17.27 -7.05
N PRO A 14 18.61 -17.36 -8.25
CA PRO A 14 17.85 -17.25 -9.50
C PRO A 14 16.81 -18.38 -9.56
N LEU A 15 15.61 -18.05 -10.05
CA LEU A 15 14.56 -19.05 -10.22
C LEU A 15 14.98 -20.10 -11.25
N PRO A 16 14.70 -21.40 -11.03
CA PRO A 16 15.15 -22.48 -11.92
C PRO A 16 14.72 -22.31 -13.39
N THR A 17 13.61 -21.61 -13.62
CA THR A 17 13.02 -21.35 -14.94
C THR A 17 13.35 -19.95 -15.49
N GLY A 18 14.20 -19.18 -14.81
CA GLY A 18 14.33 -17.74 -15.03
C GLY A 18 13.10 -16.97 -14.52
N GLY A 19 13.10 -15.64 -14.72
CA GLY A 19 12.05 -14.74 -14.22
C GLY A 19 12.39 -14.09 -12.89
N ASN A 20 11.45 -13.33 -12.34
CA ASN A 20 11.61 -12.59 -11.09
C ASN A 20 10.40 -12.77 -10.18
N LEU A 21 10.64 -12.72 -8.87
CA LEU A 21 9.60 -12.76 -7.85
C LEU A 21 9.29 -11.33 -7.39
N GLU A 22 8.05 -10.89 -7.55
CA GLU A 22 7.53 -9.69 -6.89
C GLU A 22 6.81 -10.10 -5.61
N GLN A 23 7.24 -9.54 -4.49
CA GLN A 23 6.84 -10.05 -3.18
C GLN A 23 5.80 -9.15 -2.53
N ALA A 24 4.73 -9.77 -2.01
CA ALA A 24 3.67 -9.06 -1.33
C ALA A 24 4.15 -8.44 -0.01
N ASP A 25 5.03 -9.12 0.74
CA ASP A 25 5.60 -8.59 1.97
C ASP A 25 6.51 -7.39 1.72
N GLY A 26 7.45 -7.50 0.76
CA GLY A 26 8.37 -6.43 0.41
C GLY A 26 7.62 -5.17 -0.01
N THR A 27 6.61 -5.33 -0.86
CA THR A 27 5.75 -4.22 -1.32
C THR A 27 4.96 -3.61 -0.16
N ALA A 28 4.38 -4.43 0.73
CA ALA A 28 3.65 -3.96 1.91
C ALA A 28 4.57 -3.22 2.91
N TRP A 29 5.78 -3.71 3.14
CA TRP A 29 6.78 -3.04 3.97
C TRP A 29 7.19 -1.69 3.40
N MET A 30 7.32 -1.58 2.07
CA MET A 30 7.62 -0.30 1.43
C MET A 30 6.46 0.70 1.51
N ALA A 31 5.21 0.21 1.46
CA ALA A 31 4.03 1.04 1.69
C ALA A 31 4.03 1.59 3.12
N LEU A 32 4.23 0.71 4.12
CA LEU A 32 4.32 1.09 5.53
C LEU A 32 5.52 2.02 5.81
N PHE A 33 6.67 1.76 5.19
CA PHE A 33 7.83 2.64 5.29
C PHE A 33 7.50 4.05 4.77
N SER A 34 6.85 4.14 3.61
CA SER A 34 6.44 5.43 3.03
C SER A 34 5.47 6.17 3.95
N GLN A 35 4.54 5.46 4.57
CA GLN A 35 3.62 6.00 5.58
C GLN A 35 4.35 6.52 6.82
N ASN A 36 5.28 5.74 7.40
CA ASN A 36 6.07 6.19 8.54
C ASN A 36 6.88 7.45 8.21
N MET A 37 7.48 7.50 7.02
CA MET A 37 8.23 8.67 6.57
C MET A 37 7.33 9.89 6.36
N LEU A 38 6.09 9.68 5.92
CA LEU A 38 5.09 10.73 5.83
C LEU A 38 4.69 11.25 7.21
N GLU A 39 4.48 10.39 8.20
CA GLU A 39 4.20 10.80 9.59
C GLU A 39 5.35 11.58 10.20
N LEU A 40 6.60 11.16 9.96
CA LEU A 40 7.79 11.89 10.39
C LEU A 40 7.89 13.26 9.70
N ALA A 41 7.64 13.33 8.39
CA ALA A 41 7.62 14.59 7.65
C ALA A 41 6.54 15.53 8.18
N PHE A 42 5.39 14.98 8.53
CA PHE A 42 4.30 15.73 9.16
C PHE A 42 4.75 16.35 10.49
N GLU A 43 5.32 15.55 11.39
CA GLU A 43 5.79 16.05 12.69
C GLU A 43 6.89 17.11 12.54
N LEU A 44 7.86 16.89 11.65
CA LEU A 44 8.94 17.84 11.40
C LEU A 44 8.44 19.16 10.79
N SER A 45 7.39 19.11 9.97
CA SER A 45 6.80 20.31 9.35
C SER A 45 6.21 21.29 10.36
N LEU A 46 5.88 20.83 11.57
CA LEU A 46 5.41 21.69 12.67
C LEU A 46 6.50 22.63 13.18
N HIS A 47 7.77 22.30 12.93
CA HIS A 47 8.93 23.09 13.34
C HIS A 47 9.67 23.72 12.16
N ASP A 48 9.67 23.05 11.00
CA ASP A 48 10.33 23.51 9.77
C ASP A 48 9.43 23.25 8.54
N PRO A 49 8.78 24.29 8.00
CA PRO A 49 7.89 24.16 6.85
C PRO A 49 8.53 23.59 5.57
N SER A 50 9.86 23.47 5.49
CA SER A 50 10.54 22.83 4.34
C SER A 50 10.21 21.33 4.22
N TYR A 51 9.77 20.68 5.30
CA TYR A 51 9.36 19.27 5.29
C TYR A 51 7.98 19.02 4.69
N GLU A 52 7.18 20.06 4.42
CA GLU A 52 5.85 19.86 3.80
C GLU A 52 5.93 19.22 2.41
N ASP A 53 6.95 19.53 1.61
CA ASP A 53 7.14 18.90 0.30
C ASP A 53 7.43 17.39 0.45
N MET A 54 8.01 17.00 1.58
CA MET A 54 8.30 15.61 1.93
C MET A 54 7.02 14.84 2.31
N ILE A 55 6.03 15.51 2.93
CA ILE A 55 4.69 14.95 3.16
C ILE A 55 4.08 14.56 1.82
N VAL A 56 4.04 15.48 0.85
CA VAL A 56 3.46 15.22 -0.47
C VAL A 56 4.20 14.08 -1.17
N LYS A 57 5.54 14.09 -1.13
CA LYS A 57 6.36 13.05 -1.75
C LYS A 57 6.08 11.65 -1.21
N PHE A 58 6.03 11.47 0.11
CA PHE A 58 5.81 10.16 0.69
C PHE A 58 4.36 9.69 0.56
N ALA A 59 3.39 10.62 0.52
CA ALA A 59 2.01 10.29 0.19
C ALA A 59 1.91 9.71 -1.22
N GLU A 60 2.61 10.31 -2.19
CA GLU A 60 2.64 9.81 -3.57
C GLU A 60 3.38 8.49 -3.71
N HIS A 61 4.52 8.32 -3.02
CA HIS A 61 5.23 7.05 -3.02
C HIS A 61 4.31 5.92 -2.54
N PHE A 62 3.56 6.16 -1.45
CA PHE A 62 2.56 5.20 -0.98
C PHE A 62 1.52 4.89 -2.07
N LEU A 63 0.97 5.91 -2.73
CA LEU A 63 -0.02 5.72 -3.79
C LEU A 63 0.51 4.95 -5.00
N TYR A 64 1.76 5.20 -5.42
CA TYR A 64 2.39 4.44 -6.50
C TYR A 64 2.65 2.99 -6.12
N ILE A 65 3.07 2.74 -4.87
CA ILE A 65 3.24 1.39 -4.35
C ILE A 65 1.89 0.68 -4.31
N ALA A 66 0.84 1.36 -3.83
CA ALA A 66 -0.51 0.82 -3.81
C ALA A 66 -1.02 0.48 -5.21
N ALA A 67 -0.84 1.38 -6.17
CA ALA A 67 -1.22 1.14 -7.57
C ALA A 67 -0.45 -0.02 -8.20
N ALA A 68 0.83 -0.20 -7.88
CA ALA A 68 1.61 -1.35 -8.33
C ALA A 68 1.13 -2.66 -7.68
N MET A 69 0.84 -2.64 -6.39
CA MET A 69 0.38 -3.82 -5.64
C MET A 69 -1.03 -4.27 -6.06
N ASN A 70 -1.91 -3.30 -6.31
CA ASN A 70 -3.33 -3.50 -6.57
C ASN A 70 -3.69 -3.43 -8.06
N ARG A 71 -2.71 -3.61 -8.96
CA ARG A 71 -2.96 -3.72 -10.40
C ARG A 71 -4.08 -4.73 -10.69
N PRO A 72 -4.93 -4.46 -11.70
CA PRO A 72 -5.97 -5.39 -12.10
C PRO A 72 -5.39 -6.68 -12.71
N ASP A 73 -6.28 -7.63 -12.97
CA ASP A 73 -6.02 -8.87 -13.72
C ASP A 73 -4.92 -9.76 -13.13
N GLN A 74 -3.97 -10.26 -13.92
CA GLN A 74 -2.90 -11.16 -13.47
C GLN A 74 -1.65 -10.40 -12.98
N ASP A 75 -1.64 -9.06 -13.09
CA ASP A 75 -0.46 -8.24 -12.88
C ASP A 75 -0.31 -7.66 -11.48
N GLY A 76 -1.35 -7.79 -10.64
CA GLY A 76 -1.35 -7.36 -9.24
C GLY A 76 -1.30 -8.50 -8.24
N MET A 77 -0.96 -8.20 -7.00
CA MET A 77 -0.77 -9.20 -5.94
C MET A 77 -2.09 -9.69 -5.32
N TRP A 78 -3.18 -8.95 -5.53
CA TRP A 78 -4.51 -9.31 -5.04
C TRP A 78 -5.19 -10.35 -5.93
N ASP A 79 -5.60 -11.48 -5.35
CA ASP A 79 -6.39 -12.50 -6.05
C ASP A 79 -7.89 -12.29 -5.81
N GLU A 80 -8.62 -11.97 -6.89
CA GLU A 80 -10.06 -11.69 -6.83
C GLU A 80 -10.92 -12.93 -6.59
N GLU A 81 -10.40 -14.14 -6.70
CA GLU A 81 -11.17 -15.36 -6.39
C GLU A 81 -11.00 -15.72 -4.91
N ASP A 82 -9.76 -15.78 -4.44
CA ASP A 82 -9.43 -16.13 -3.06
C ASP A 82 -9.72 -15.00 -2.06
N GLY A 83 -9.66 -13.74 -2.51
CA GLY A 83 -9.76 -12.58 -1.62
C GLY A 83 -8.54 -12.42 -0.71
N PHE A 84 -7.34 -12.62 -1.27
CA PHE A 84 -6.08 -12.61 -0.51
C PHE A 84 -4.92 -12.09 -1.35
N TYR A 85 -3.85 -11.61 -0.69
CA TYR A 85 -2.62 -11.18 -1.36
C TYR A 85 -1.61 -12.32 -1.45
N TYR A 86 -0.95 -12.41 -2.61
CA TYR A 86 0.07 -13.41 -2.89
C TYR A 86 1.27 -12.80 -3.63
N ASP A 87 2.41 -13.47 -3.53
CA ASP A 87 3.57 -13.14 -4.35
C ASP A 87 3.26 -13.40 -5.84
N LEU A 88 3.87 -12.60 -6.71
CA LEU A 88 3.77 -12.73 -8.16
C LEU A 88 5.08 -13.29 -8.72
N LEU A 89 4.97 -14.40 -9.44
CA LEU A 89 6.02 -14.92 -10.30
C LEU A 89 5.88 -14.31 -11.69
N ARG A 90 6.85 -13.49 -12.11
CA ARG A 90 6.94 -12.97 -13.48
C ARG A 90 7.91 -13.81 -14.29
N LEU A 91 7.40 -14.41 -15.36
CA LEU A 91 8.17 -15.26 -16.27
C LEU A 91 8.87 -14.42 -17.36
N PRO A 92 9.95 -14.94 -17.98
CA PRO A 92 10.67 -14.23 -19.03
C PRO A 92 9.85 -13.89 -20.28
N ASP A 93 8.75 -14.60 -20.51
CA ASP A 93 7.80 -14.33 -21.61
C ASP A 93 6.85 -13.16 -21.34
N GLY A 94 6.96 -12.53 -20.16
CA GLY A 94 6.13 -11.41 -19.71
C GLY A 94 4.86 -11.84 -19.00
N SER A 95 4.54 -13.13 -18.94
CA SER A 95 3.39 -13.62 -18.18
C SER A 95 3.64 -13.54 -16.66
N ALA A 96 2.57 -13.39 -15.90
CA ALA A 96 2.60 -13.34 -14.45
C ALA A 96 1.63 -14.37 -13.86
N THR A 97 2.02 -14.99 -12.75
CA THR A 97 1.16 -15.91 -12.00
C THR A 97 1.33 -15.72 -10.51
N ARG A 98 0.23 -15.81 -9.76
CA ARG A 98 0.23 -15.70 -8.30
C ARG A 98 0.67 -17.01 -7.67
N LEU A 99 1.61 -16.94 -6.73
CA LEU A 99 2.00 -18.07 -5.90
C LEU A 99 1.01 -18.19 -4.72
N LYS A 100 -0.05 -18.98 -4.92
CA LYS A 100 -1.18 -19.13 -3.98
C LYS A 100 -0.85 -19.90 -2.69
N VAL A 101 0.13 -19.41 -1.92
CA VAL A 101 0.47 -19.90 -0.59
C VAL A 101 -0.05 -18.92 0.44
N ARG A 102 -1.11 -19.32 1.15
CA ARG A 102 -1.69 -18.52 2.24
C ARG A 102 -0.71 -18.50 3.40
N SER A 103 -0.20 -17.31 3.71
CA SER A 103 0.76 -17.09 4.79
C SER A 103 0.57 -15.69 5.37
N MET A 104 1.27 -15.43 6.48
CA MET A 104 1.27 -14.12 7.14
C MET A 104 1.74 -12.98 6.21
N VAL A 105 2.53 -13.29 5.17
CA VAL A 105 2.95 -12.33 4.14
C VAL A 105 1.75 -11.66 3.48
N GLY A 106 0.71 -12.42 3.13
CA GLY A 106 -0.50 -11.89 2.50
C GLY A 106 -1.37 -11.02 3.41
N LEU A 107 -1.08 -10.99 4.72
CA LEU A 107 -1.77 -10.12 5.70
C LEU A 107 -1.05 -8.80 5.92
N LEU A 108 0.25 -8.70 5.61
CA LEU A 108 1.04 -7.49 5.82
C LEU A 108 0.49 -6.21 5.15
N PRO A 109 -0.22 -6.27 4.01
CA PRO A 109 -0.89 -5.09 3.46
C PRO A 109 -1.82 -4.37 4.44
N LEU A 110 -2.40 -5.09 5.42
CA LEU A 110 -3.24 -4.50 6.46
C LEU A 110 -2.47 -3.53 7.36
N CYS A 111 -1.17 -3.78 7.57
CA CYS A 111 -0.31 -2.94 8.40
C CYS A 111 -0.04 -1.58 7.76
N ALA A 112 -0.16 -1.46 6.43
CA ALA A 112 0.04 -0.22 5.70
C ALA A 112 -1.18 0.71 5.80
N THR A 113 -1.46 1.19 7.02
CA THR A 113 -2.59 2.06 7.37
C THR A 113 -2.16 3.18 8.29
N THR A 114 -2.38 4.43 7.88
CA THR A 114 -2.13 5.64 8.69
C THR A 114 -3.39 6.47 8.83
N ILE A 115 -3.59 7.07 10.01
CA ILE A 115 -4.73 7.94 10.32
C ILE A 115 -4.24 9.37 10.56
N PHE A 116 -4.95 10.34 10.00
CA PHE A 116 -4.66 11.76 10.17
C PHE A 116 -5.81 12.47 10.88
N GLU A 117 -5.54 13.05 12.05
CA GLU A 117 -6.50 13.90 12.75
C GLU A 117 -6.84 15.15 11.91
N ALA A 118 -8.06 15.68 12.08
CA ALA A 118 -8.47 16.90 11.38
C ALA A 118 -7.52 18.08 11.68
N SER A 119 -7.19 18.26 12.96
CA SER A 119 -6.27 19.30 13.43
C SER A 119 -4.85 19.17 12.88
N ALA A 120 -4.42 17.95 12.54
CA ALA A 120 -3.15 17.73 11.84
C ALA A 120 -3.25 18.30 10.42
N ARG A 121 -4.27 17.92 9.65
CA ARG A 121 -4.44 18.40 8.27
C ARG A 121 -4.56 19.93 8.17
N GLU A 122 -5.17 20.56 9.18
CA GLU A 122 -5.30 22.03 9.27
C GLU A 122 -3.96 22.77 9.48
N ARG A 123 -2.94 22.09 10.04
CA ARG A 123 -1.61 22.68 10.29
C ARG A 123 -0.70 22.72 9.07
N VAL A 124 -1.00 21.93 8.02
CA VAL A 124 -0.20 21.84 6.79
C VAL A 124 -1.04 22.13 5.53
N PRO A 125 -1.77 23.27 5.47
CA PRO A 125 -2.74 23.53 4.40
C PRO A 125 -2.11 23.58 3.01
N ARG A 126 -0.84 24.00 2.91
CA ARG A 126 -0.09 24.02 1.64
C ARG A 126 0.23 22.60 1.17
N ALA A 127 0.73 21.72 2.04
CA ALA A 127 0.94 20.30 1.71
C ALA A 127 -0.38 19.62 1.27
N MET A 128 -1.48 19.88 1.99
CA MET A 128 -2.80 19.33 1.63
C MET A 128 -3.25 19.80 0.25
N THR A 129 -3.11 21.10 -0.05
CA THR A 129 -3.48 21.67 -1.35
C THR A 129 -2.67 21.03 -2.47
N GLN A 130 -1.34 20.94 -2.32
CA GLN A 130 -0.46 20.32 -3.31
C GLN A 130 -0.81 18.85 -3.54
N PHE A 131 -1.04 18.09 -2.46
CA PHE A 131 -1.41 16.67 -2.56
C PHE A 131 -2.71 16.48 -3.35
N TRP A 132 -3.75 17.26 -3.06
CA TRP A 132 -5.02 17.19 -3.80
C TRP A 132 -4.89 17.64 -5.25
N GLU A 133 -4.04 18.62 -5.54
CA GLU A 133 -3.73 19.02 -6.92
C GLU A 133 -3.01 17.91 -7.71
N ARG A 134 -2.08 17.19 -7.08
CA ARG A 134 -1.41 16.02 -7.69
C ARG A 134 -2.42 14.91 -7.96
N LEU A 135 -3.24 14.57 -6.97
CA LEU A 135 -4.29 13.54 -7.09
C LEU A 135 -5.31 13.85 -8.18
N ARG A 136 -5.69 15.12 -8.35
CA ARG A 136 -6.59 15.53 -9.45
C ARG A 136 -6.00 15.22 -10.84
N ARG A 137 -4.68 15.15 -10.96
CA ARG A 137 -3.99 14.81 -12.23
C ARG A 137 -3.81 13.31 -12.43
N MET A 138 -3.92 12.51 -11.36
CA MET A 138 -3.75 11.05 -11.36
C MET A 138 -4.86 10.39 -10.53
N PRO A 139 -6.15 10.58 -10.89
CA PRO A 139 -7.28 10.10 -10.10
C PRO A 139 -7.29 8.57 -9.94
N GLU A 140 -6.72 7.83 -10.90
CA GLU A 140 -6.62 6.37 -10.91
C GLU A 140 -5.85 5.81 -9.70
N LEU A 141 -4.93 6.60 -9.11
CA LEU A 141 -4.20 6.15 -7.93
C LEU A 141 -5.10 5.96 -6.71
N LEU A 142 -6.22 6.68 -6.64
CA LEU A 142 -7.19 6.56 -5.54
C LEU A 142 -8.03 5.28 -5.64
N GLU A 143 -8.15 4.69 -6.82
CA GLU A 143 -8.86 3.42 -7.02
C GLU A 143 -8.12 2.24 -6.37
N SER A 144 -6.82 2.42 -6.14
CA SER A 144 -5.92 1.40 -5.59
C SER A 144 -5.80 1.43 -4.07
N VAL A 145 -6.54 2.29 -3.37
CA VAL A 145 -6.44 2.45 -1.90
C VAL A 145 -7.82 2.57 -1.26
N HIS A 146 -7.86 2.57 0.06
CA HIS A 146 -9.07 2.94 0.78
C HIS A 146 -9.48 4.38 0.43
N ALA A 147 -10.76 4.58 0.15
CA ALA A 147 -11.30 5.89 -0.20
C ALA A 147 -11.02 6.91 0.91
N THR A 148 -10.48 8.07 0.54
CA THR A 148 -10.03 9.10 1.50
C THR A 148 -10.34 10.50 1.01
N GLY A 149 -10.31 11.47 1.92
CA GLY A 149 -10.61 12.87 1.63
C GLY A 149 -12.06 13.26 1.87
N PRO A 150 -12.47 14.44 1.33
CA PRO A 150 -13.84 14.94 1.50
C PRO A 150 -14.90 13.91 1.12
N GLY A 151 -15.88 13.72 1.99
CA GLY A 151 -16.94 12.70 1.84
C GLY A 151 -16.56 11.30 2.33
N HIS A 152 -15.30 11.05 2.67
CA HIS A 152 -14.78 9.75 3.12
C HIS A 152 -14.02 9.84 4.46
N PHE A 153 -14.17 10.94 5.20
CA PHE A 153 -13.59 11.05 6.53
C PHE A 153 -14.29 10.14 7.54
N GLY A 154 -13.50 9.58 8.44
CA GLY A 154 -13.99 8.77 9.55
C GLY A 154 -14.47 9.61 10.74
N VAL A 155 -14.71 8.93 11.86
CA VAL A 155 -15.12 9.57 13.12
C VAL A 155 -14.15 10.68 13.53
N GLY A 156 -14.67 11.85 13.88
CA GLY A 156 -13.85 13.02 14.25
C GLY A 156 -13.17 13.70 13.06
N ASP A 157 -13.76 13.58 11.86
CA ASP A 157 -13.18 14.04 10.60
C ASP A 157 -11.77 13.48 10.36
N ARG A 158 -11.51 12.23 10.75
CA ARG A 158 -10.21 11.62 10.55
C ARG A 158 -10.00 11.22 9.09
N GLY A 159 -8.88 11.63 8.51
CA GLY A 159 -8.39 11.08 7.26
C GLY A 159 -7.76 9.71 7.49
N ILE A 160 -7.80 8.87 6.46
CA ILE A 160 -7.13 7.57 6.44
C ILE A 160 -6.34 7.44 5.15
N LEU A 161 -5.15 6.87 5.22
CA LEU A 161 -4.39 6.42 4.06
C LEU A 161 -4.11 4.95 4.29
N ALA A 162 -4.84 4.07 3.60
CA ALA A 162 -4.75 2.63 3.82
C ALA A 162 -4.69 1.88 2.49
N LEU A 163 -3.81 0.89 2.42
CA LEU A 163 -3.59 0.10 1.20
C LEU A 163 -4.78 -0.81 0.87
N VAL A 164 -5.51 -1.23 1.90
CA VAL A 164 -6.62 -2.18 1.79
C VAL A 164 -7.95 -1.45 1.98
N ASN A 165 -8.83 -1.54 0.99
CA ASN A 165 -10.17 -0.97 1.08
C ASN A 165 -11.12 -1.85 1.94
N THR A 166 -12.33 -1.36 2.23
CA THR A 166 -13.29 -2.05 3.09
C THR A 166 -13.71 -3.43 2.57
N GLU A 167 -13.83 -3.60 1.26
CA GLU A 167 -14.26 -4.87 0.65
C GLU A 167 -13.16 -5.92 0.76
N ARG A 168 -11.93 -5.58 0.40
CA ARG A 168 -10.75 -6.44 0.55
C ARG A 168 -10.47 -6.76 2.01
N LEU A 169 -10.60 -5.79 2.93
CA LEU A 169 -10.44 -6.00 4.36
C LEU A 169 -11.37 -7.12 4.86
N ARG A 170 -12.66 -7.05 4.52
CA ARG A 170 -13.62 -8.09 4.93
C ARG A 170 -13.24 -9.46 4.39
N ARG A 171 -12.83 -9.54 3.12
CA ARG A 171 -12.44 -10.81 2.48
C ARG A 171 -11.19 -11.41 3.10
N ILE A 172 -10.18 -10.59 3.37
CA ILE A 172 -8.97 -11.01 4.09
C ILE A 172 -9.33 -11.53 5.48
N LEU A 173 -10.14 -10.79 6.24
CA LEU A 173 -10.54 -11.19 7.59
C LEU A 173 -11.36 -12.48 7.60
N THR A 174 -12.23 -12.68 6.61
CA THR A 174 -12.95 -13.96 6.46
C THR A 174 -11.99 -15.13 6.30
N LYS A 175 -10.85 -14.97 5.60
CA LYS A 175 -9.83 -16.01 5.45
C LYS A 175 -8.88 -16.13 6.64
N MET A 176 -8.67 -15.04 7.39
CA MET A 176 -7.81 -15.04 8.57
C MET A 176 -8.50 -15.69 9.77
N LEU A 177 -9.82 -15.61 9.82
CA LEU A 177 -10.67 -16.06 10.93
C LEU A 177 -11.53 -17.28 10.55
N ASP A 178 -11.13 -18.05 9.53
CA ASP A 178 -11.87 -19.24 9.06
C ASP A 178 -11.55 -20.53 9.85
N GLU A 179 -11.04 -20.40 11.08
CA GLU A 179 -10.97 -21.49 12.07
C GLU A 179 -12.35 -21.97 12.50
#